data_AF-A0A931Y9H1-F1
#
_entry.id   AF-A0A931Y9H1-F1
#
_cell.length_a   1.000
_cell.length_b   1.000
_cell.length_c   1.000
_cell.angle_alpha   90.00
_cell.angle_beta   90.00
_cell.angle_gamma   90.00
#
_symmetry.space_group_name_H-M   'P 1'
#
loop_
_entity.id
_entity.type
_entity.pdbx_description
1 polymer ?
#
loop_
_entity_poly.entity_id
_entity_poly.type
_entity_poly.pdbx_seq_one_letter_code
_entity_poly.pdbx_strand_id
1 'polypeptide(L)'
;DKILANFADNNLSAIIVDIHSEATSEKIALSHFLDGRVSAVMGSHTHVMTADARISELGTALITDVGMTGLADGVLGLDKNNVIKTFLTQIKQPRLIPESGRAIFNAVFLQIDPAAKKAVLIKPITKYINIK
;
A
#
# COMPACT_ATOMS: atom_id res chain seq x y z
N ASP A 1 10.33 14.21 -7.95
CA ASP A 1 10.66 15.41 -8.76
C ASP A 1 11.09 15.12 -10.18
N LYS A 2 12.28 14.54 -10.44
CA LYS A 2 12.75 14.26 -11.82
C LYS A 2 11.72 13.46 -12.65
N ILE A 3 11.12 12.44 -12.04
CA ILE A 3 10.04 11.66 -12.69
C ILE A 3 8.88 12.58 -13.05
N LEU A 4 8.34 13.35 -12.09
CA LEU A 4 7.22 14.26 -12.35
C LEU A 4 7.54 15.29 -13.45
N ALA A 5 8.76 15.81 -13.47
CA ALA A 5 9.20 16.76 -14.49
C ALA A 5 9.16 16.17 -15.91
N ASN A 6 9.48 14.89 -16.07
CA ASN A 6 9.42 14.20 -17.37
C ASN A 6 7.99 14.09 -17.94
N PHE A 7 6.97 14.31 -17.12
CA PHE A 7 5.56 14.22 -17.52
C PHE A 7 4.84 15.58 -17.40
N ALA A 8 5.56 16.69 -17.19
CA ALA A 8 4.96 18.01 -16.95
C ALA A 8 4.13 18.51 -18.14
N ASP A 9 4.57 18.23 -19.36
CA ASP A 9 3.88 18.65 -20.59
C ASP A 9 2.76 17.68 -21.01
N ASN A 10 2.60 16.56 -20.31
CA ASN A 10 1.58 15.58 -20.64
C ASN A 10 0.23 15.96 -20.03
N ASN A 11 -0.84 15.84 -20.81
CA ASN A 11 -2.18 15.99 -20.31
C ASN A 11 -2.66 14.71 -19.58
N LEU A 12 -2.14 14.48 -18.38
CA LEU A 12 -2.51 13.35 -17.53
C LEU A 12 -3.79 13.64 -16.74
N SER A 13 -4.71 12.67 -16.68
CA SER A 13 -5.94 12.77 -15.86
C SER A 13 -5.69 12.54 -14.36
N ALA A 14 -4.61 11.85 -14.02
CA ALA A 14 -4.24 11.53 -12.64
C ALA A 14 -2.75 11.17 -12.54
N ILE A 15 -2.18 11.37 -11.35
CA ILE A 15 -0.84 10.87 -10.99
C ILE A 15 -0.97 10.09 -9.69
N ILE A 16 -0.59 8.82 -9.70
CA ILE A 16 -0.62 7.93 -8.53
C ILE A 16 0.82 7.48 -8.25
N VAL A 17 1.26 7.65 -7.00
CA VAL A 17 2.60 7.26 -6.56
C VAL A 17 2.49 6.12 -5.56
N ASP A 18 3.16 5.00 -5.85
CA ASP A 18 3.39 3.92 -4.89
C ASP A 18 4.73 4.14 -4.18
N ILE A 19 4.72 4.22 -2.86
CA ILE A 19 5.91 4.33 -2.01
C ILE A 19 6.16 2.97 -1.34
N HIS A 20 6.97 2.15 -2.01
CA HIS A 20 7.42 0.87 -1.47
C HIS A 20 8.58 1.06 -0.49
N SER A 21 8.29 1.15 0.81
CA SER A 21 9.28 1.40 1.86
C SER A 21 8.85 0.84 3.21
N GLU A 22 9.78 0.71 4.16
CA GLU A 22 9.49 0.17 5.49
C GLU A 22 9.08 1.26 6.49
N ALA A 23 9.84 2.35 6.54
CA ALA A 23 9.68 3.36 7.57
C ALA A 23 8.43 4.21 7.35
N THR A 24 7.52 4.19 8.32
CA THR A 24 6.30 5.02 8.29
C THR A 24 6.62 6.52 8.22
N SER A 25 7.70 6.96 8.86
CA SER A 25 8.17 8.34 8.80
C SER A 25 8.56 8.77 7.37
N GLU A 26 9.22 7.90 6.61
CA GLU A 26 9.60 8.16 5.22
C GLU A 26 8.36 8.26 4.33
N LYS A 27 7.39 7.34 4.49
CA LYS A 27 6.12 7.38 3.74
C LYS A 27 5.30 8.63 4.02
N ILE A 28 5.20 9.02 5.29
CA ILE A 28 4.47 10.21 5.71
C ILE A 28 5.16 11.49 5.21
N ALA A 29 6.49 11.58 5.35
CA ALA A 29 7.26 12.72 4.86
C ALA A 29 7.13 12.88 3.34
N LEU A 30 7.21 11.78 2.58
CA LEU A 30 7.03 11.81 1.13
C LEU A 30 5.58 12.14 0.73
N SER A 31 4.60 11.68 1.50
CA SER A 31 3.19 12.04 1.32
C SER A 31 2.98 13.56 1.47
N HIS A 32 3.58 14.19 2.49
CA HIS A 32 3.57 15.65 2.63
C HIS A 32 4.32 16.36 1.50
N PHE A 33 5.46 15.82 1.07
CA PHE A 33 6.26 16.41 0.00
C PHE A 33 5.57 16.39 -1.39
N LEU A 34 4.72 15.39 -1.63
CA LEU A 34 3.97 15.21 -2.88
C LEU A 34 2.56 15.78 -2.83
N ASP A 35 2.12 16.27 -1.67
CA ASP A 35 0.76 16.78 -1.47
C ASP A 35 0.45 17.94 -2.42
N GLY A 36 -0.74 17.90 -3.04
CA GLY A 36 -1.19 18.84 -4.07
C GLY A 36 -0.49 18.72 -5.42
N ARG A 37 0.57 17.91 -5.53
CA ARG A 37 1.35 17.72 -6.77
C ARG A 37 0.95 16.45 -7.51
N VAL A 38 0.32 15.51 -6.81
CA VAL A 38 -0.17 14.23 -7.35
C VAL A 38 -1.60 13.96 -6.86
N SER A 39 -2.31 13.07 -7.54
CA SER A 39 -3.69 12.71 -7.18
C SER A 39 -3.74 11.75 -5.99
N ALA A 40 -2.74 10.87 -5.86
CA ALA A 40 -2.68 9.89 -4.79
C ALA A 40 -1.25 9.46 -4.45
N VAL A 41 -1.00 9.20 -3.16
CA VAL A 41 0.21 8.57 -2.63
C VAL A 41 -0.20 7.36 -1.79
N MET A 42 0.18 6.18 -2.26
CA MET A 42 -0.16 4.89 -1.65
C MET A 42 1.13 4.25 -1.14
N GLY A 43 1.24 3.96 0.15
CA GLY A 43 2.36 3.17 0.64
C GLY A 43 2.15 1.66 0.43
N SER A 44 3.26 0.93 0.30
CA SER A 44 3.29 -0.54 0.25
C SER A 44 4.51 -1.07 1.00
N HIS A 45 4.77 -2.39 0.96
CA HIS A 45 5.89 -3.15 1.58
C HIS A 45 5.58 -3.85 2.91
N THR A 46 4.91 -3.20 3.86
CA THR A 46 4.84 -3.73 5.24
C THR A 46 3.80 -4.85 5.42
N HIS A 47 3.00 -5.10 4.37
CA HIS A 47 1.97 -6.14 4.30
C HIS A 47 0.77 -5.96 5.25
N VAL A 48 0.74 -4.91 6.06
CA VAL A 48 -0.35 -4.61 7.00
C VAL A 48 -1.02 -3.29 6.60
N MET A 49 -2.32 -3.33 6.28
CA MET A 49 -3.07 -2.12 5.93
C MET A 49 -3.12 -1.15 7.12
N THR A 50 -2.86 0.13 6.86
CA THR A 50 -2.99 1.19 7.86
C THR A 50 -4.39 1.82 7.83
N ALA A 51 -4.85 2.32 8.99
CA ALA A 51 -6.16 2.95 9.14
C ALA A 51 -6.13 4.48 8.95
N ASP A 52 -5.12 5.02 8.25
CA ASP A 52 -4.85 6.46 8.12
C ASP A 52 -5.25 7.05 6.75
N ALA A 53 -6.06 6.29 5.99
CA ALA A 53 -6.55 6.68 4.68
C ALA A 53 -7.34 7.99 4.75
N ARG A 54 -6.90 9.00 4.00
CA ARG A 54 -7.52 10.34 3.97
C ARG A 54 -7.27 11.06 2.65
N ILE A 55 -8.01 12.13 2.40
CA ILE A 55 -7.70 13.10 1.35
C ILE A 55 -7.20 14.37 2.04
N SER A 56 -6.07 14.90 1.57
CA SER A 56 -5.53 16.15 2.08
C SER A 56 -6.37 17.36 1.66
N GLU A 57 -6.14 18.51 2.30
CA GLU A 57 -6.79 19.77 1.92
C GLU A 57 -6.44 20.20 0.49
N LEU A 58 -5.29 19.77 -0.03
CA LEU A 58 -4.86 20.06 -1.40
C LEU A 58 -5.44 19.07 -2.43
N GLY A 59 -6.10 18.00 -1.98
CA GLY A 59 -6.82 17.05 -2.83
C GLY A 59 -6.03 15.79 -3.22
N THR A 60 -4.96 15.45 -2.49
CA THR A 60 -4.20 14.21 -2.68
C THR A 60 -4.74 13.13 -1.74
N ALA A 61 -5.07 11.94 -2.27
CA ALA A 61 -5.42 10.77 -1.47
C ALA A 61 -4.16 10.11 -0.88
N LEU A 62 -4.17 9.79 0.41
CA LEU A 62 -3.01 9.31 1.16
C LEU A 62 -3.38 8.06 1.97
N ILE A 63 -2.51 7.06 2.00
CA ILE A 63 -2.52 5.94 2.96
C ILE A 63 -1.08 5.45 3.19
N THR A 64 -0.70 5.17 4.43
CA THR A 64 0.66 4.77 4.77
C THR A 64 0.99 3.33 4.32
N ASP A 65 0.04 2.40 4.31
CA ASP A 65 0.23 1.11 3.66
C ASP A 65 -1.11 0.54 3.20
N VAL A 66 -1.17 0.12 1.94
CA VAL A 66 -2.33 -0.55 1.37
C VAL A 66 -2.49 -1.96 1.95
N GLY A 67 -1.43 -2.54 2.51
CA GLY A 67 -1.40 -3.91 3.00
C GLY A 67 -1.17 -4.93 1.88
N MET A 68 -1.18 -6.21 2.25
CA MET A 68 -0.93 -7.32 1.33
C MET A 68 -2.24 -7.96 0.85
N THR A 69 -2.24 -8.47 -0.39
CA THR A 69 -3.17 -9.52 -0.83
C THR A 69 -2.42 -10.86 -0.86
N GLY A 70 -2.88 -11.84 -0.07
CA GLY A 70 -2.17 -13.10 0.14
C GLY A 70 -2.76 -13.91 1.29
N LEU A 71 -2.04 -14.90 1.83
CA LEU A 71 -2.55 -15.67 2.97
C LEU A 71 -2.63 -14.84 4.25
N ALA A 72 -3.80 -14.89 4.88
CA ALA A 72 -4.13 -14.15 6.09
C ALA A 72 -3.53 -14.78 7.34
N ASP A 73 -3.51 -16.12 7.41
CA ASP A 73 -3.19 -16.86 8.65
C ASP A 73 -1.69 -17.17 8.80
N GLY A 74 -0.85 -16.47 8.05
CA GLY A 74 0.61 -16.56 8.08
C GLY A 74 1.27 -15.37 8.78
N VAL A 75 2.60 -15.27 8.68
CA VAL A 75 3.34 -14.06 9.06
C VAL A 75 3.71 -13.32 7.79
N LEU A 76 2.97 -12.25 7.50
CA LEU A 76 3.14 -11.42 6.30
C LEU A 76 3.13 -12.24 4.99
N GLY A 77 2.28 -13.28 4.93
CA GLY A 77 2.11 -14.16 3.76
C GLY A 77 2.96 -15.44 3.77
N LEU A 78 3.81 -15.62 4.78
CA LEU A 78 4.64 -16.82 4.93
C LEU A 78 4.07 -17.79 5.98
N ASP A 79 4.48 -19.06 5.90
CA ASP A 79 4.19 -20.06 6.93
C ASP A 79 4.64 -19.56 8.31
N LYS A 80 3.68 -19.47 9.23
CA LYS A 80 3.92 -18.91 10.57
C LYS A 80 4.91 -19.74 11.38
N ASN A 81 4.92 -21.06 11.23
CA ASN A 81 5.77 -21.94 12.03
C ASN A 81 7.25 -21.75 11.65
N ASN A 82 7.56 -21.66 10.36
CA ASN A 82 8.91 -21.40 9.87
C ASN A 82 9.42 -20.01 10.28
N VAL A 83 8.56 -18.99 10.22
CA VAL A 83 8.94 -17.64 10.64
C VAL A 83 9.18 -17.59 12.14
N ILE A 84 8.28 -18.14 12.96
CA ILE A 84 8.45 -18.22 14.42
C ILE A 84 9.73 -18.99 14.79
N LYS A 85 9.97 -20.14 14.16
CA LYS A 85 11.18 -20.94 14.41
C LYS A 85 12.45 -20.18 14.02
N THR A 86 12.42 -19.38 12.96
CA THR A 86 13.55 -18.51 12.60
C THR A 86 13.83 -17.49 13.71
N PHE A 87 12.81 -16.83 14.27
CA PHE A 87 12.98 -15.88 15.37
C PHE A 87 13.49 -16.53 16.67
N LEU A 88 12.96 -17.71 17.02
CA LEU A 88 13.34 -18.40 18.26
C LEU A 88 14.75 -19.00 18.21
N THR A 89 15.14 -19.55 17.07
CA THR A 89 16.41 -20.29 16.93
C THR A 89 17.53 -19.46 16.33
N GLN A 90 17.20 -18.32 15.71
CA GLN A 90 18.09 -17.54 14.84
C GLN A 90 18.66 -18.35 13.65
N ILE A 91 18.10 -19.55 13.40
CA ILE A 91 18.45 -20.39 12.25
C ILE A 91 17.39 -20.18 11.17
N LYS A 92 17.85 -19.72 10.01
CA LYS A 92 17.00 -19.45 8.84
C LYS A 92 16.22 -20.71 8.43
N GLN A 93 14.89 -20.64 8.52
CA GLN A 93 14.01 -21.65 7.95
C GLN A 93 13.66 -21.30 6.48
N PRO A 94 13.21 -22.28 5.67
CA PRO A 94 12.67 -22.00 4.35
C PRO A 94 11.49 -21.04 4.40
N ARG A 95 11.42 -20.08 3.47
CA ARG A 95 10.26 -19.21 3.28
C ARG A 95 9.21 -19.97 2.48
N LEU A 96 8.27 -20.59 3.18
CA LEU A 96 7.16 -21.31 2.56
C LEU A 96 5.95 -20.38 2.45
N ILE A 97 5.29 -20.41 1.30
CA ILE A 97 4.03 -19.74 1.05
C ILE A 97 2.98 -20.85 1.00
N PRO A 98 2.05 -20.93 1.96
CA PRO A 98 1.03 -21.98 1.92
C PRO A 98 0.10 -21.77 0.71
N GLU A 99 -0.30 -22.87 0.08
CA GLU A 99 -1.05 -22.85 -1.19
C GLU A 99 -2.57 -22.73 -0.99
N SER A 100 -3.05 -23.03 0.21
CA SER A 100 -4.48 -23.04 0.55
C SER A 100 -4.75 -22.41 1.91
N GLY A 101 -6.02 -22.07 2.16
CA GLY A 101 -6.48 -21.52 3.43
C GLY A 101 -7.17 -20.16 3.28
N ARG A 102 -7.25 -19.41 4.38
CA ARG A 102 -7.86 -18.07 4.38
C ARG A 102 -6.87 -17.06 3.82
N ALA A 103 -7.24 -16.42 2.72
CA ALA A 103 -6.55 -15.29 2.14
C ALA A 103 -7.20 -13.96 2.57
N ILE A 104 -6.39 -12.92 2.67
CA ILE A 104 -6.80 -11.53 2.81
C ILE A 104 -6.60 -10.84 1.45
N PHE A 105 -7.61 -10.10 1.03
CA PHE A 105 -7.56 -9.18 -0.10
C PHE A 105 -7.60 -7.77 0.45
N ASN A 106 -6.50 -7.04 0.25
CA ASN A 106 -6.38 -5.64 0.61
C ASN A 106 -6.24 -4.80 -0.66
N ALA A 107 -7.01 -3.73 -0.73
CA ALA A 107 -6.97 -2.76 -1.81
C ALA A 107 -7.44 -1.39 -1.32
N VAL A 108 -7.28 -0.37 -2.16
CA VAL A 108 -7.88 0.95 -1.96
C VAL A 108 -8.72 1.28 -3.19
N PHE A 109 -9.98 1.63 -2.97
CA PHE A 109 -10.84 2.22 -3.99
C PHE A 109 -10.63 3.73 -4.01
N LEU A 110 -10.19 4.26 -5.15
CA LEU A 110 -9.96 5.67 -5.38
C LEU A 110 -10.93 6.20 -6.43
N GLN A 111 -11.51 7.36 -6.16
CA GLN A 111 -12.21 8.16 -7.16
C GLN A 111 -11.47 9.48 -7.34
N ILE A 112 -11.15 9.81 -8.59
CA ILE A 112 -10.39 11.00 -8.96
C ILE A 112 -11.22 11.82 -9.95
N ASP A 113 -11.33 13.12 -9.69
CA ASP A 113 -11.85 14.08 -10.67
C ASP A 113 -10.76 14.33 -11.73
N PRO A 114 -10.97 13.94 -13.01
CA PRO A 114 -9.97 14.11 -14.05
C PRO A 114 -9.72 15.56 -14.45
N ALA A 115 -10.68 16.47 -14.21
CA ALA A 115 -10.51 17.89 -14.54
C ALA A 115 -9.63 18.59 -13.49
N ALA A 116 -9.89 18.33 -12.20
CA ALA A 116 -9.08 18.87 -11.11
C ALA A 116 -7.80 18.06 -10.84
N LYS A 117 -7.72 16.82 -11.34
CA LYS A 117 -6.69 15.81 -11.02
C LYS A 117 -6.59 15.51 -9.51
N LYS A 118 -7.69 15.71 -8.78
CA LYS A 118 -7.78 15.58 -7.32
C LYS A 118 -8.60 14.36 -6.94
N ALA A 119 -8.21 13.70 -5.87
CA ALA A 119 -9.02 12.65 -5.29
C ALA A 119 -10.29 13.24 -4.64
N VAL A 120 -11.41 12.58 -4.85
CA VAL A 120 -12.71 12.91 -4.24
C VAL A 120 -13.19 11.82 -3.29
N LEU A 121 -12.68 10.59 -3.42
CA LEU A 121 -12.94 9.50 -2.50
C LEU A 121 -11.71 8.60 -2.37
N ILE A 122 -11.42 8.20 -1.14
CA ILE A 122 -10.53 7.09 -0.79
C ILE A 122 -11.29 6.14 0.13
N LYS A 123 -11.33 4.85 -0.21
CA LYS A 123 -11.96 3.82 0.62
C LYS A 123 -11.08 2.58 0.68
N PRO A 124 -10.47 2.27 1.84
CA PRO A 124 -9.79 1.00 2.04
C PRO A 124 -10.77 -0.18 1.94
N ILE A 125 -10.29 -1.28 1.36
CA ILE A 125 -11.03 -2.53 1.20
C ILE A 125 -10.19 -3.64 1.81
N THR A 126 -10.71 -4.27 2.86
CA THR A 126 -10.19 -5.53 3.40
C THR A 126 -11.28 -6.59 3.29
N LYS A 127 -10.98 -7.70 2.62
CA LYS A 127 -11.87 -8.87 2.52
C LYS A 127 -11.10 -10.13 2.84
N TYR A 128 -11.79 -11.09 3.46
CA TYR A 128 -11.25 -12.43 3.64
C TYR A 128 -11.98 -13.41 2.72
N ILE A 129 -11.21 -14.25 2.05
CA ILE A 129 -11.70 -15.27 1.13
C ILE A 129 -10.97 -16.59 1.42
N ASN A 130 -11.63 -17.71 1.22
CA ASN A 130 -10.97 -19.01 1.30
C ASN A 130 -10.47 -19.41 -0.08
N ILE A 131 -9.19 -19.76 -0.20
CA ILE A 131 -8.58 -20.30 -1.41
C ILE A 131 -8.32 -21.79 -1.22
N LYS A 132 -8.58 -22.57 -2.27
CA LYS A 132 -8.45 -24.02 -2.31
C LYS A 132 -7.05 -24.44 -2.69
#